data_AF-A0A926BKG0-F1
#
_entry.id   AF-A0A926BKG0-F1
#
_cell.length_a   1.000
_cell.length_b   1.000
_cell.length_c   1.000
_cell.angle_alpha   90.00
_cell.angle_beta   90.00
_cell.angle_gamma   90.00
#
_symmetry.space_group_name_H-M   'P 1'
#
loop_
_entity.id
_entity.type
_entity.pdbx_description
1 polymer ?
#
loop_
_entity_poly.entity_id
_entity_poly.type
_entity_poly.pdbx_seq_one_letter_code
_entity_poly.pdbx_strand_id
1 'polypeptide(L)'
;WMDTLYPASAWINDNTPPNAKVALFDVVFGFYIDRPILWANPNHSGTLLPWDTYATADDWLSDFKHRGYDYILTDDATTALIRSDSSAMNQSWRTFLPEAVAAGKVEVVFEKANAGGLAARVYRIR
;
A
#
# COMPACT_ATOMS: atom_id res chain seq x y z
N TRP A 1 5.02 -14.74 -0.54
CA TRP A 1 4.33 -13.70 -1.32
C TRP A 1 2.98 -14.20 -1.84
N MET A 2 2.87 -15.31 -2.60
CA MET A 2 1.54 -15.80 -3.05
C MET A 2 0.55 -16.09 -1.91
N ASP A 3 1.01 -16.77 -0.85
CA ASP A 3 0.20 -17.16 0.32
C ASP A 3 -0.35 -15.98 1.15
N THR A 4 0.21 -14.77 0.96
CA THR A 4 -0.22 -13.55 1.65
C THR A 4 -0.97 -12.60 0.72
N LEU A 5 -0.42 -12.37 -0.48
CA LEU A 5 -0.98 -11.43 -1.46
C LEU A 5 -2.26 -11.92 -2.11
N TYR A 6 -2.37 -13.20 -2.48
CA TYR A 6 -3.59 -13.68 -3.12
C TYR A 6 -4.82 -13.53 -2.21
N PRO A 7 -4.77 -13.92 -0.92
CA PRO A 7 -5.86 -13.63 0.02
C PRO A 7 -6.16 -12.14 0.17
N ALA A 8 -5.14 -11.27 0.21
CA ALA A 8 -5.35 -9.82 0.30
C ALA A 8 -6.04 -9.25 -0.94
N SER A 9 -5.63 -9.69 -2.14
CA SER A 9 -6.26 -9.30 -3.40
C SER A 9 -7.70 -9.81 -3.50
N ALA A 10 -7.96 -11.07 -3.12
CA ALA A 10 -9.31 -11.61 -3.07
C ALA A 10 -10.19 -10.82 -2.08
N TRP A 11 -9.66 -10.50 -0.90
CA TRP A 11 -10.38 -9.67 0.07
C TRP A 11 -10.73 -8.30 -0.52
N ILE A 12 -9.80 -7.63 -1.21
CA ILE A 12 -10.08 -6.36 -1.89
C ILE A 12 -11.23 -6.50 -2.89
N ASN A 13 -11.20 -7.55 -3.72
CA ASN A 13 -12.21 -7.79 -4.75
C ASN A 13 -13.60 -8.06 -4.16
N ASP A 14 -13.67 -8.72 -3.00
CA ASP A 14 -14.92 -9.12 -2.37
C ASP A 14 -15.50 -8.04 -1.43
N ASN A 15 -14.65 -7.18 -0.85
CA ASN A 15 -15.04 -6.32 0.29
C ASN A 15 -14.95 -4.81 0.00
N THR A 16 -14.52 -4.40 -1.20
CA THR A 16 -14.44 -2.98 -1.57
C THR A 16 -15.41 -2.63 -2.70
N PRO A 17 -15.91 -1.39 -2.80
CA PRO A 17 -16.69 -0.95 -3.95
C PRO A 17 -15.95 -1.19 -5.27
N PRO A 18 -16.64 -1.53 -6.39
CA PRO A 18 -16.00 -1.77 -7.68
C PRO A 18 -15.14 -0.62 -8.22
N ASN A 19 -15.43 0.61 -7.80
CA ASN A 19 -14.71 1.82 -8.18
C ASN A 19 -13.64 2.26 -7.18
N ALA A 20 -13.44 1.52 -6.08
CA ALA A 20 -12.42 1.85 -5.09
C ALA A 20 -11.02 1.77 -5.72
N LYS A 21 -10.15 2.74 -5.44
CA LYS A 21 -8.77 2.70 -5.96
C LYS A 21 -7.79 2.24 -4.89
N VAL A 22 -6.83 1.41 -5.30
CA VAL A 22 -5.85 0.79 -4.40
C VAL A 22 -4.44 1.25 -4.74
N ALA A 23 -3.75 1.85 -3.76
CA ALA A 23 -2.34 2.18 -3.85
C ALA A 23 -1.47 1.01 -3.37
N LEU A 24 -0.55 0.56 -4.20
CA LEU A 24 0.32 -0.59 -3.97
C LEU A 24 1.71 -0.11 -3.56
N PHE A 25 2.21 -0.59 -2.42
CA PHE A 25 3.59 -0.32 -1.96
C PHE A 25 4.37 -1.61 -1.80
N ASP A 26 5.47 -1.71 -2.54
CA ASP A 26 6.29 -2.93 -2.65
C ASP A 26 5.49 -4.16 -3.10
N VAL A 27 4.37 -3.95 -3.80
CA VAL A 27 3.52 -5.03 -4.32
C VAL A 27 3.50 -4.98 -5.84
N VAL A 28 4.14 -5.97 -6.46
CA VAL A 28 4.24 -6.09 -7.93
C VAL A 28 3.11 -6.92 -8.55
N PHE A 29 2.34 -7.65 -7.73
CA PHE A 29 1.32 -8.60 -8.18
C PHE A 29 -0.09 -8.00 -8.18
N GLY A 30 -0.23 -6.77 -8.71
CA GLY A 30 -1.51 -6.07 -8.78
C GLY A 30 -2.54 -6.71 -9.73
N PHE A 31 -2.12 -7.62 -10.62
CA PHE A 31 -3.00 -8.24 -11.61
C PHE A 31 -4.11 -9.13 -11.03
N TYR A 32 -4.03 -9.52 -9.75
CA TYR A 32 -5.11 -10.23 -9.04
C TYR A 32 -6.21 -9.31 -8.51
N ILE A 33 -6.02 -7.99 -8.61
CA ILE A 33 -6.92 -6.99 -8.06
C ILE A 33 -7.82 -6.48 -9.18
N ASP A 34 -9.13 -6.69 -9.04
CA ASP A 34 -10.17 -6.22 -9.97
C ASP A 34 -10.65 -4.81 -9.60
N ARG A 35 -9.69 -3.91 -9.33
CA ARG A 35 -9.91 -2.52 -8.95
C ARG A 35 -8.86 -1.65 -9.64
N PRO A 36 -9.12 -0.35 -9.87
CA PRO A 36 -8.08 0.57 -10.30
C PRO A 36 -6.89 0.55 -9.31
N ILE A 37 -5.70 0.25 -9.80
CA ILE A 37 -4.48 0.19 -9.00
C ILE A 37 -3.49 1.29 -9.40
N LEU A 38 -2.64 1.69 -8.45
CA LEU A 38 -1.44 2.47 -8.69
C LEU A 38 -0.26 1.81 -7.98
N TRP A 39 0.84 1.54 -8.69
CA TRP A 39 2.13 1.31 -8.03
C TRP A 39 2.66 2.62 -7.47
N ALA A 40 2.45 2.82 -6.18
CA ALA A 40 2.57 4.12 -5.53
C ALA A 40 3.98 4.41 -5.01
N ASN A 41 4.91 3.44 -5.03
CA ASN A 41 6.31 3.70 -4.67
C ASN A 41 6.90 4.86 -5.50
N PRO A 42 7.69 5.78 -4.91
CA PRO A 42 8.31 6.89 -5.63
C PRO A 42 9.06 6.51 -6.92
N ASN A 43 9.76 5.37 -6.91
CA ASN A 43 10.51 4.87 -8.07
C ASN A 43 9.63 4.24 -9.17
N HIS A 44 8.34 4.00 -8.91
CA HIS A 44 7.38 3.43 -9.87
C HIS A 44 6.35 4.46 -10.33
N SER A 45 5.85 5.30 -9.42
CA SER A 45 4.85 6.31 -9.76
C SER A 45 5.44 7.48 -10.56
N GLY A 46 6.77 7.64 -10.60
CA GLY A 46 7.41 8.75 -11.29
C GLY A 46 6.83 10.10 -10.84
N THR A 47 6.45 10.95 -11.79
CA THR A 47 5.83 12.26 -11.54
C THR A 47 4.32 12.22 -11.27
N LEU A 48 3.69 11.04 -11.23
CA LEU A 48 2.25 10.92 -10.97
C LEU A 48 1.89 11.31 -9.53
N LEU A 49 2.81 11.06 -8.60
CA LEU A 49 2.68 11.41 -7.18
C LEU A 49 3.80 12.39 -6.80
N PRO A 50 3.48 13.55 -6.21
CA PRO A 50 4.48 14.54 -5.81
C PRO A 50 5.19 14.16 -4.49
N TRP A 51 5.87 13.01 -4.49
CA TRP A 51 6.55 12.47 -3.31
C TRP A 51 7.53 13.44 -2.64
N ASP A 52 8.21 14.27 -3.43
CA ASP A 52 9.16 15.27 -2.93
C ASP A 52 8.48 16.41 -2.15
N THR A 53 7.15 16.53 -2.23
CA THR A 53 6.36 17.55 -1.54
C THR A 53 5.68 17.05 -0.27
N TYR A 54 5.55 15.73 -0.10
CA TYR A 54 4.94 15.18 1.10
C TYR A 54 5.90 15.29 2.28
N ALA A 55 5.59 16.17 3.22
CA ALA A 55 6.37 16.34 4.45
C ALA A 55 5.85 15.44 5.58
N THR A 56 4.55 15.13 5.56
CA THR A 56 3.88 14.37 6.62
C THR A 56 2.94 13.30 6.06
N ALA A 57 2.53 12.38 6.94
CA ALA A 57 1.46 11.44 6.63
C ALA A 57 0.13 12.13 6.27
N ASP A 58 -0.15 13.33 6.83
CA ASP A 58 -1.37 14.09 6.50
C ASP A 58 -1.34 14.63 5.07
N ASP A 59 -0.21 15.22 4.67
CA ASP A 59 -0.05 15.74 3.31
C ASP A 59 -0.27 14.63 2.28
N TRP A 60 0.36 13.48 2.54
CA TRP A 60 0.25 12.31 1.69
C TRP A 60 -1.17 11.73 1.63
N LEU A 61 -1.81 11.49 2.78
CA LEU A 61 -3.14 10.89 2.82
C LEU A 61 -4.22 11.84 2.30
N SER A 62 -4.08 13.15 2.53
CA SER A 62 -4.97 14.18 2.00
C SER A 62 -4.95 14.18 0.46
N ASP A 63 -3.76 14.15 -0.15
CA ASP A 63 -3.64 14.04 -1.61
C ASP A 63 -4.22 12.70 -2.12
N PHE A 64 -3.94 11.59 -1.42
CA PHE A 64 -4.48 10.29 -1.81
C PHE A 64 -6.00 10.26 -1.80
N LYS A 65 -6.65 10.80 -0.75
CA LYS A 65 -8.10 10.95 -0.70
C LYS A 65 -8.61 11.88 -1.80
N HIS A 66 -7.93 13.00 -2.05
CA HIS A 66 -8.30 13.93 -3.13
C HIS A 66 -8.28 13.25 -4.51
N ARG A 67 -7.33 12.33 -4.74
CA ARG A 67 -7.23 11.53 -5.97
C ARG A 67 -8.17 10.32 -6.01
N GLY A 68 -8.87 10.06 -4.91
CA GLY A 68 -9.81 8.94 -4.76
C GLY A 68 -9.14 7.59 -4.51
N TYR A 69 -7.96 7.56 -3.91
CA TYR A 69 -7.39 6.33 -3.34
C TYR A 69 -8.02 6.08 -1.98
N ASP A 70 -8.71 4.95 -1.86
CA ASP A 70 -9.44 4.58 -0.64
C ASP A 70 -8.67 3.53 0.18
N TYR A 71 -7.83 2.74 -0.51
CA TYR A 71 -7.11 1.61 0.07
C TYR A 71 -5.61 1.64 -0.24
N ILE A 72 -4.83 1.12 0.70
CA ILE A 72 -3.40 0.88 0.56
C ILE A 72 -3.15 -0.62 0.75
N LEU A 73 -2.32 -1.23 -0.10
CA LEU A 73 -1.87 -2.62 0.04
C LEU A 73 -0.35 -2.67 0.17
N THR A 74 0.11 -3.35 1.22
CA THR A 74 1.53 -3.69 1.43
C THR A 74 1.70 -5.20 1.61
N ASP A 75 2.90 -5.72 1.35
CA ASP A 75 3.28 -7.10 1.65
C ASP A 75 4.73 -7.18 2.12
N ASP A 76 4.93 -7.62 3.37
CA ASP A 76 6.24 -7.73 3.99
C ASP A 76 7.12 -8.75 3.25
N ALA A 77 6.53 -9.81 2.70
CA ALA A 77 7.26 -10.83 1.96
C ALA A 77 7.84 -10.29 0.66
N THR A 78 7.05 -9.55 -0.12
CA THR A 78 7.53 -8.88 -1.34
C THR A 78 8.49 -7.75 -0.99
N THR A 79 8.22 -6.99 0.07
CA THR A 79 9.13 -5.97 0.61
C THR A 79 10.51 -6.56 0.93
N ALA A 80 10.56 -7.71 1.60
CA ALA A 80 11.82 -8.36 1.96
C ALA A 80 12.63 -8.81 0.73
N LEU A 81 11.97 -9.19 -0.36
CA LEU A 81 12.62 -9.54 -1.64
C LEU A 81 13.17 -8.31 -2.36
N ILE A 82 12.45 -7.18 -2.33
CA ILE A 82 12.84 -5.94 -3.04
C ILE A 82 13.95 -5.19 -2.28
N ARG A 83 14.00 -5.29 -0.95
CA ARG A 83 14.98 -4.60 -0.09
C ARG A 83 16.45 -5.02 -0.30
N SER A 84 16.74 -5.99 -1.15
CA SER A 84 18.13 -6.23 -1.60
C SER A 84 18.66 -5.16 -2.57
N ASP A 85 17.80 -4.24 -3.04
CA ASP A 85 18.16 -3.07 -3.85
C ASP A 85 18.14 -1.79 -2.98
N SER A 86 19.28 -1.11 -2.87
CA SER A 86 19.49 0.07 -2.01
C SER A 86 18.64 1.30 -2.40
N SER A 87 18.11 1.35 -3.63
CA SER A 87 17.19 2.41 -4.08
C SER A 87 15.80 2.33 -3.43
N ALA A 88 15.45 1.19 -2.81
CA ALA A 88 14.15 0.95 -2.17
C ALA A 88 14.07 1.30 -0.67
N MET A 89 15.19 1.72 -0.06
CA MET A 89 15.28 1.85 1.40
C MET A 89 14.82 3.22 1.95
N ASN A 90 14.95 4.31 1.19
CA ASN A 90 14.60 5.66 1.64
C ASN A 90 13.34 6.20 0.96
N GLN A 91 12.20 5.52 1.17
CA GLN A 91 10.91 5.98 0.64
C GLN A 91 10.03 6.47 1.79
N SER A 92 9.59 7.74 1.73
CA SER A 92 8.90 8.44 2.84
C SER A 92 7.65 7.72 3.36
N TRP A 93 6.95 6.97 2.50
CA TRP A 93 5.79 6.16 2.90
C TRP A 93 6.11 5.13 3.98
N ARG A 94 7.36 4.64 4.07
CA ARG A 94 7.80 3.69 5.10
C ARG A 94 7.79 4.31 6.50
N THR A 95 7.90 5.64 6.59
CA THR A 95 7.75 6.41 7.83
C THR A 95 6.28 6.82 8.03
N PHE A 96 5.66 7.36 6.96
CA PHE A 96 4.31 7.90 7.06
C PHE A 96 3.23 6.85 7.34
N LEU A 97 3.33 5.64 6.78
CA LEU A 97 2.29 4.63 6.94
C LEU A 97 2.20 4.15 8.41
N PRO A 98 3.29 3.78 9.10
CA PRO A 98 3.24 3.50 10.54
C PRO A 98 2.71 4.67 11.37
N GLU A 99 3.12 5.90 11.08
CA GLU A 99 2.61 7.11 11.77
C GLU A 99 1.10 7.28 11.57
N ALA A 100 0.61 7.09 10.35
CA ALA A 100 -0.80 7.15 10.03
C ALA A 100 -1.61 6.06 10.75
N VAL A 101 -1.08 4.84 10.86
CA VAL A 101 -1.70 3.75 11.63
C VAL A 101 -1.77 4.14 13.10
N ALA A 102 -0.66 4.60 13.69
CA ALA A 102 -0.59 5.00 15.09
C ALA A 102 -1.53 6.17 15.42
N ALA A 103 -1.71 7.10 14.47
CA ALA A 103 -2.63 8.22 14.59
C ALA A 103 -4.09 7.87 14.24
N GLY A 104 -4.40 6.63 13.84
CA GLY A 104 -5.75 6.19 13.48
C GLY A 104 -6.29 6.78 12.17
N LYS A 105 -5.42 7.32 11.31
CA LYS A 105 -5.75 7.92 10.00
C LYS A 105 -5.90 6.86 8.89
N VAL A 106 -5.29 5.71 9.10
CA VAL A 106 -5.55 4.51 8.32
C VAL A 106 -5.90 3.36 9.25
N GLU A 107 -6.72 2.45 8.78
CA GLU A 107 -7.17 1.28 9.53
C GLU A 107 -6.77 0.01 8.79
N VAL A 108 -6.16 -0.93 9.50
CA VAL A 108 -5.95 -2.28 8.96
C VAL A 108 -7.31 -2.97 8.89
N VAL A 109 -7.80 -3.19 7.68
CA VAL A 109 -9.09 -3.85 7.42
C VAL A 109 -8.94 -5.31 7.02
N PHE A 110 -7.73 -5.71 6.62
CA PHE A 110 -7.35 -7.10 6.38
C PHE A 110 -5.86 -7.31 6.64
N GLU A 111 -5.53 -8.45 7.25
CA GLU A 111 -4.15 -8.90 7.40
C GLU A 111 -4.08 -10.41 7.16
N LYS A 112 -3.09 -10.84 6.38
CA LYS A 112 -2.74 -12.25 6.21
C LYS A 112 -1.23 -12.42 6.39
N ALA A 113 -0.84 -13.03 7.50
CA ALA A 113 0.53 -13.46 7.75
C ALA A 113 0.80 -14.88 7.21
N ASN A 114 2.02 -15.12 6.76
CA ASN A 114 2.56 -16.45 6.50
C ASN A 114 3.16 -17.07 7.78
N ALA A 115 3.61 -18.32 7.69
CA ALA A 115 4.21 -19.04 8.82
C ALA A 115 5.46 -18.36 9.42
N GLY A 116 6.14 -17.50 8.65
CA GLY A 116 7.29 -16.72 9.10
C GLY A 116 6.94 -15.34 9.69
N GLY A 117 5.65 -15.02 9.82
CA GLY A 117 5.18 -13.75 10.38
C GLY A 117 5.20 -12.55 9.44
N LEU A 118 5.64 -12.72 8.18
CA LEU A 118 5.55 -11.68 7.16
C LEU A 118 4.11 -11.61 6.66
N ALA A 119 3.53 -10.41 6.59
CA ALA A 119 2.12 -10.24 6.26
C ALA A 119 1.86 -9.32 5.07
N ALA A 120 0.78 -9.64 4.35
CA ALA A 120 0.10 -8.69 3.49
C ALA A 120 -0.99 -7.98 4.30
N ARG A 121 -1.08 -6.66 4.13
CA ARG A 121 -2.03 -5.81 4.85
C ARG A 121 -2.78 -4.91 3.89
N VAL A 122 -4.10 -4.88 4.04
CA VAL A 122 -4.96 -3.89 3.39
C VAL A 122 -5.33 -2.85 4.42
N TYR A 123 -5.05 -1.59 4.10
CA TYR A 123 -5.41 -0.45 4.91
C TYR A 123 -6.52 0.34 4.22
N ARG A 124 -7.49 0.83 4.99
CA ARG A 124 -8.49 1.81 4.53
C ARG A 124 -8.09 3.19 5.03
N ILE A 125 -8.09 4.19 4.15
CA ILE A 125 -7.84 5.59 4.52
C ILE A 125 -9.12 6.19 5.12
N ARG A 126 -9.02 6.85 6.28
CA ARG A 126 -10.17 7.44 7.01
C ARG A 126 -10.37 8.90 6.70
#